data_AF-A0A941IJL9-F1
#
_entry.id   AF-A0A941IJL9-F1
#
_cell.length_a   1.000
_cell.length_b   1.000
_cell.length_c   1.000
_cell.angle_alpha   90.00
_cell.angle_beta   90.00
_cell.angle_gamma   90.00
#
_symmetry.space_group_name_H-M   'P 1'
#
loop_
_entity.id
_entity.type
_entity.pdbx_description
1 polymer ?
#
loop_
_entity_poly.entity_id
_entity_poly.type
_entity_poly.pdbx_seq_one_letter_code
_entity_poly.pdbx_strand_id
1 'polypeptide(L)'
;MSHAHTHHHYGPSSTASVVLDIGGDIGALILQSDASHLGREIEISPVSRQGEPASVRTHSMVRERHTTPPTYDAVYPDLREGEYVIWHAQDTPAGTVTITGGEISIYTFA
;
A
#
# COMPACT_ATOMS: atom_id res chain seq x y z
N MET A 1 -3.69 -3.67 -28.81
CA MET A 1 -2.74 -3.32 -27.75
C MET A 1 -3.22 -4.03 -26.49
N SER A 2 -2.49 -5.05 -26.05
CA SER A 2 -2.94 -5.96 -24.99
C SER A 2 -2.61 -5.35 -23.63
N HIS A 3 -3.61 -5.02 -22.83
CA HIS A 3 -3.41 -4.61 -21.43
C HIS A 3 -3.14 -5.86 -20.60
N ALA A 4 -1.93 -5.96 -20.04
CA ALA A 4 -1.60 -6.99 -19.06
C ALA A 4 -2.25 -6.61 -17.73
N HIS A 5 -3.45 -7.12 -17.47
CA HIS A 5 -4.04 -7.11 -16.15
C HIS A 5 -3.39 -8.26 -15.35
N THR A 6 -2.42 -7.95 -14.50
CA THR A 6 -1.94 -8.90 -13.49
C THR A 6 -3.06 -9.09 -12.46
N HIS A 7 -3.93 -10.08 -12.70
CA HIS A 7 -4.91 -10.51 -11.72
C HIS A 7 -4.18 -11.21 -10.56
N HIS A 8 -3.83 -10.46 -9.52
CA HIS A 8 -3.51 -11.05 -8.23
C HIS A 8 -4.79 -11.61 -7.62
N HIS A 9 -5.01 -12.91 -7.78
CA HIS A 9 -6.14 -13.63 -7.20
C HIS A 9 -5.90 -13.73 -5.69
N TYR A 10 -6.38 -12.76 -4.92
CA TYR A 10 -6.30 -12.83 -3.46
C TYR A 10 -7.32 -13.85 -2.95
N GLY A 11 -6.84 -15.05 -2.60
CA GLY A 11 -7.63 -16.12 -1.99
C GLY A 11 -8.23 -15.73 -0.62
N PRO A 12 -9.18 -16.53 -0.10
CA PRO A 12 -9.97 -16.19 1.07
C PRO A 12 -9.11 -16.00 2.34
N SER A 13 -9.52 -15.02 3.14
CA SER A 13 -8.93 -14.68 4.43
C SER A 13 -9.10 -15.80 5.46
N SER A 14 -8.17 -16.74 5.47
CA SER A 14 -7.80 -17.47 6.68
C SER A 14 -6.27 -17.59 6.68
N THR A 15 -5.61 -16.82 7.54
CA THR A 15 -4.15 -16.87 7.76
C THR A 15 -3.26 -16.60 6.54
N ALA A 16 -3.53 -15.55 5.76
CA ALA A 16 -2.56 -15.10 4.75
C ALA A 16 -1.40 -14.35 5.43
N SER A 17 -0.25 -15.02 5.60
CA SER A 17 1.01 -14.36 5.94
C SER A 17 1.48 -13.51 4.76
N VAL A 18 1.94 -12.30 5.03
CA VAL A 18 2.61 -11.46 4.02
C VAL A 18 4.11 -11.64 4.19
N VAL A 19 4.81 -11.88 3.09
CA VAL A 19 6.28 -11.81 3.05
C VAL A 19 6.63 -10.40 2.59
N LEU A 20 7.50 -9.73 3.34
CA LEU A 20 8.09 -8.46 2.94
C LEU A 20 9.38 -8.75 2.19
N ASP A 21 9.52 -8.21 0.99
CA ASP A 21 10.73 -8.31 0.18
C ASP A 21 11.47 -6.98 0.28
N ILE A 22 12.40 -6.90 1.25
CA ILE A 22 13.07 -5.66 1.65
C ILE A 22 14.58 -5.82 1.48
N GLY A 23 15.21 -4.86 0.81
CA GLY A 23 16.65 -4.82 0.63
C GLY A 23 17.05 -3.87 -0.50
N GLY A 24 18.29 -3.36 -0.45
CA GLY A 24 18.76 -2.40 -1.45
C GLY A 24 17.87 -1.17 -1.51
N ASP A 25 17.34 -0.88 -2.70
CA ASP A 25 16.40 0.22 -2.96
C ASP A 25 14.93 -0.17 -2.75
N ILE A 26 14.64 -1.36 -2.20
CA ILE A 26 13.28 -1.84 -1.93
C ILE A 26 12.98 -1.74 -0.43
N GLY A 27 11.92 -1.01 -0.08
CA GLY A 27 11.33 -0.94 1.25
C GLY A 27 9.90 -1.49 1.28
N ALA A 28 9.22 -1.38 2.42
CA ALA A 28 7.82 -1.76 2.57
C ALA A 28 7.00 -0.64 3.22
N LEU A 29 5.68 -0.66 2.99
CA LEU A 29 4.73 0.23 3.67
C LEU A 29 3.73 -0.59 4.46
N ILE A 30 3.59 -0.27 5.74
CA ILE A 30 2.43 -0.65 6.56
C ILE A 30 1.56 0.59 6.72
N LEU A 31 0.36 0.51 6.15
CA LEU A 31 -0.65 1.54 6.32
C LEU A 31 -1.62 1.09 7.41
N GLN A 32 -1.64 1.83 8.51
CA GLN A 32 -2.48 1.59 9.67
C GLN A 32 -3.79 2.36 9.58
N SER A 33 -4.88 1.69 9.93
CA SER A 33 -6.24 2.22 9.92
C SER A 33 -7.05 1.69 11.10
N ASP A 34 -8.35 1.96 11.06
CA ASP A 34 -9.36 1.44 11.98
C ASP A 34 -10.29 0.42 11.31
N ALA A 35 -11.19 -0.14 12.12
CA ALA A 35 -12.16 -1.13 11.69
C ALA A 35 -13.13 -0.62 10.60
N SER A 36 -13.33 0.71 10.47
CA SER A 36 -14.22 1.28 9.44
C SER A 36 -13.66 1.12 8.03
N HIS A 37 -12.37 0.83 7.91
CA HIS A 37 -11.69 0.60 6.64
C HIS A 37 -11.53 -0.90 6.30
N LEU A 38 -12.00 -1.82 7.14
CA LEU A 38 -11.88 -3.26 6.89
C LEU A 38 -12.45 -3.64 5.52
N GLY A 39 -11.64 -4.33 4.69
CA GLY A 39 -12.04 -4.77 3.36
C GLY A 39 -11.95 -3.68 2.28
N ARG A 40 -11.56 -2.45 2.62
CA ARG A 40 -11.35 -1.37 1.65
C ARG A 40 -9.99 -1.50 0.98
N GLU A 41 -9.96 -1.32 -0.33
CA GLU A 41 -8.72 -1.15 -1.09
C GLU A 41 -8.20 0.29 -0.95
N ILE A 42 -6.93 0.42 -0.64
CA ILE A 42 -6.22 1.69 -0.62
C ILE A 42 -5.22 1.69 -1.77
N GLU A 43 -5.24 2.74 -2.57
CA GLU A 43 -4.30 2.94 -3.66
C GLU A 43 -3.12 3.80 -3.22
N ILE A 44 -1.95 3.48 -3.73
CA ILE A 44 -0.75 4.32 -3.66
C ILE A 44 -0.14 4.49 -5.05
N SER A 45 0.57 5.59 -5.26
CA SER A 45 1.42 5.77 -6.44
C SER A 45 2.66 6.57 -6.10
N PRO A 46 3.78 6.38 -6.81
CA PRO A 46 4.87 7.35 -6.79
C PRO A 46 4.37 8.77 -7.08
N VAL A 47 4.99 9.78 -6.47
CA VAL A 47 4.74 11.18 -6.80
C VAL A 47 5.18 11.44 -8.24
N SER A 48 4.23 11.82 -9.09
CA SER A 48 4.53 12.27 -10.46
C SER A 48 5.05 13.72 -10.46
N ARG A 49 6.03 14.02 -11.31
CA ARG A 49 6.46 15.39 -11.56
C ARG A 49 5.43 16.11 -12.42
N GLN A 50 5.35 17.43 -12.29
CA GLN A 50 4.48 18.27 -13.12
C GLN A 50 4.84 18.09 -14.60
N GLY A 51 3.83 17.82 -15.43
CA GLY A 51 4.01 17.56 -16.86
C GLY A 51 4.27 16.11 -17.23
N GLU A 52 4.50 15.22 -16.25
CA GLU A 52 4.60 13.78 -16.49
C GLU A 52 3.23 13.10 -16.41
N PRO A 53 3.03 11.96 -17.11
CA PRO A 53 1.85 11.13 -16.93
C PRO A 53 1.65 10.71 -15.46
N ALA A 54 0.40 10.44 -15.09
CA ALA A 54 0.09 9.89 -13.78
C ALA A 54 0.80 8.54 -13.58
N SER A 55 1.45 8.38 -12.42
CA SER A 55 2.12 7.14 -12.08
C SER A 55 1.11 6.00 -11.91
N VAL A 56 1.53 4.78 -12.26
CA VAL A 56 0.70 3.59 -12.09
C VAL A 56 0.39 3.41 -10.60
N ARG A 57 -0.89 3.22 -10.28
CA ARG A 57 -1.35 2.94 -8.93
C ARG A 57 -1.24 1.45 -8.61
N THR A 58 -0.84 1.17 -7.39
CA THR A 58 -0.88 -0.16 -6.79
C THR A 58 -1.85 -0.12 -5.61
N HIS A 59 -2.62 -1.18 -5.40
CA HIS A 59 -3.58 -1.26 -4.31
C HIS A 59 -3.27 -2.40 -3.36
N SER A 60 -3.65 -2.20 -2.10
CA SER A 60 -3.71 -3.25 -1.09
C SER A 60 -4.96 -3.07 -0.25
N MET A 61 -5.55 -4.18 0.16
CA MET A 61 -6.76 -4.17 0.97
C MET A 61 -6.42 -4.15 2.46
N VAL A 62 -7.09 -3.27 3.21
CA VAL A 62 -7.03 -3.22 4.68
C VAL A 62 -7.61 -4.51 5.24
N ARG A 63 -6.84 -5.18 6.09
CA ARG A 63 -7.22 -6.44 6.72
C ARG A 63 -7.00 -6.37 8.22
N GLU A 64 -7.88 -7.00 8.97
CA GLU A 64 -7.68 -7.24 10.39
C GLU A 64 -6.43 -8.10 10.60
N ARG A 65 -5.61 -7.73 11.59
CA ARG A 65 -4.46 -8.49 12.07
C ARG A 65 -4.78 -8.97 13.47
N HIS A 66 -4.51 -10.25 13.72
CA HIS A 66 -4.82 -10.92 14.98
C HIS A 66 -3.83 -10.56 16.08
N THR A 67 -3.79 -9.28 16.45
CA THR A 67 -3.12 -8.71 17.63
C THR A 67 -4.13 -8.50 18.76
N THR A 68 -3.69 -8.10 19.96
CA THR A 68 -4.61 -7.75 21.06
C THR A 68 -4.23 -6.38 21.62
N PRO A 69 -5.03 -5.31 21.36
CA PRO A 69 -6.24 -5.28 20.52
C PRO A 69 -5.92 -5.52 19.02
N PRO A 70 -6.90 -5.91 18.19
CA PRO A 70 -6.68 -6.11 16.76
C PRO A 70 -6.27 -4.80 16.07
N THR A 71 -5.41 -4.90 15.05
CA THR A 71 -5.06 -3.78 14.16
C THR A 71 -5.67 -3.99 12.77
N TYR A 72 -5.83 -2.91 12.01
CA TYR A 72 -6.45 -2.93 10.68
C TYR A 72 -5.49 -2.29 9.69
N ASP A 73 -4.78 -3.13 8.93
CA ASP A 73 -3.61 -2.69 8.17
C ASP A 73 -3.66 -3.13 6.71
N ALA A 74 -3.34 -2.22 5.79
CA ALA A 74 -2.96 -2.53 4.41
C ALA A 74 -1.42 -2.62 4.32
N VAL A 75 -0.92 -3.62 3.61
CA VAL A 75 0.52 -3.89 3.51
C VAL A 75 0.94 -3.87 2.05
N TYR A 76 2.03 -3.15 1.75
CA TYR A 76 2.68 -3.08 0.46
C TYR A 76 4.11 -3.62 0.65
N PRO A 77 4.40 -4.85 0.18
CA PRO A 77 5.56 -5.60 0.65
C PRO A 77 6.88 -5.24 -0.03
N ASP A 78 6.82 -4.56 -1.18
CA ASP A 78 7.94 -4.40 -2.12
C ASP A 78 7.84 -3.09 -2.91
N LEU A 79 8.12 -1.96 -2.25
CA LEU A 79 8.09 -0.64 -2.86
C LEU A 79 9.52 -0.14 -3.13
N ARG A 80 9.78 0.30 -4.37
CA ARG A 80 11.01 1.05 -4.67
C ARG A 80 11.07 2.32 -3.83
N GLU A 81 12.27 2.68 -3.38
CA GLU A 81 12.53 3.90 -2.63
C GLU A 81 11.99 5.14 -3.36
N GLY A 82 11.46 6.08 -2.58
CA GLY A 82 10.88 7.31 -3.13
C GLY A 82 9.67 7.82 -2.35
N GLU A 83 9.10 8.91 -2.84
CA GLU A 83 7.88 9.50 -2.26
C GLU A 83 6.64 8.94 -2.95
N TYR A 84 5.67 8.51 -2.15
CA TYR A 84 4.41 7.96 -2.61
C TYR A 84 3.24 8.79 -2.09
N VAL A 85 2.25 8.99 -2.95
CA VAL A 85 0.94 9.52 -2.59
C VAL A 85 0.06 8.37 -2.14
N ILE A 86 -0.63 8.56 -1.03
CA ILE A 86 -1.71 7.69 -0.54
C ILE A 86 -3.03 8.30 -0.98
N TRP A 87 -3.92 7.51 -1.58
CA TRP A 87 -5.18 7.99 -2.15
C TRP A 87 -6.37 7.53 -1.30
N HIS A 88 -7.21 8.48 -0.87
CA HIS A 88 -8.51 8.17 -0.26
C HIS A 88 -9.55 7.82 -1.33
N ALA A 89 -9.50 8.51 -2.46
CA ALA A 89 -10.41 8.33 -3.58
C ALA A 89 -9.65 8.59 -4.89
N GLN A 90 -10.32 8.38 -6.02
CA GLN A 90 -9.72 8.49 -7.34
C GLN A 90 -8.90 9.78 -7.51
N ASP A 91 -9.39 10.93 -7.03
CA ASP A 91 -8.72 12.23 -7.21
C ASP A 91 -8.39 12.93 -5.88
N THR A 92 -8.42 12.21 -4.75
CA THR A 92 -8.24 12.83 -3.42
C THR A 92 -7.05 12.19 -2.69
N PRO A 93 -5.90 12.90 -2.61
CA PRO A 93 -4.77 12.43 -1.81
C PRO A 93 -5.09 12.54 -0.32
N ALA A 94 -4.75 11.49 0.42
CA ALA A 94 -4.77 11.44 1.88
C ALA A 94 -3.50 12.04 2.49
N GLY A 95 -2.37 11.88 1.80
CA GLY A 95 -1.07 12.36 2.22
C GLY A 95 0.05 11.76 1.39
N THR A 96 1.28 12.05 1.78
CA THR A 96 2.49 11.41 1.22
C THR A 96 3.25 10.64 2.28
N VAL A 97 4.00 9.64 1.83
CA VAL A 97 4.92 8.85 2.65
C VAL A 97 6.21 8.62 1.88
N THR A 98 7.34 8.72 2.57
CA THR A 98 8.65 8.35 2.02
C THR A 98 8.91 6.87 2.29
N ILE A 99 9.25 6.13 1.24
CA ILE A 99 9.75 4.77 1.31
C ILE A 99 11.27 4.82 1.27
N THR A 100 11.90 4.31 2.33
CA THR A 100 13.35 4.11 2.40
C THR A 100 13.67 2.67 2.05
N GLY A 101 14.59 2.45 1.11
CA GLY A 101 15.08 1.12 0.78
C GLY A 101 15.68 0.42 2.01
N GLY A 102 15.39 -0.87 2.18
CA GLY A 102 15.84 -1.64 3.34
C GLY A 102 15.02 -1.46 4.61
N GLU A 103 13.96 -0.63 4.59
CA GLU A 103 13.18 -0.28 5.78
C GLU A 103 11.68 -0.49 5.62
N ILE A 104 10.98 -0.47 6.77
CA ILE A 104 9.52 -0.41 6.82
C ILE A 104 9.12 1.02 7.15
N SER A 105 8.37 1.63 6.25
CA SER A 105 7.66 2.89 6.49
C SER A 105 6.28 2.62 7.06
N ILE A 106 5.82 3.50 7.96
CA ILE A 106 4.48 3.43 8.56
C ILE A 106 3.73 4.72 8.22
N TYR A 107 2.48 4.57 7.79
CA TYR A 107 1.53 5.68 7.66
C TYR A 107 0.25 5.33 8.42
N THR A 108 -0.25 6.26 9.23
CA THR A 108 -1.52 6.11 9.94
C THR A 108 -2.53 7.07 9.33
N PHE A 109 -3.72 6.57 8.94
CA PHE A 109 -4.81 7.46 8.55
C PHE A 109 -5.15 8.40 9.72
N ALA A 110 -5.30 9.68 9.41
CA ALA A 110 -5.73 10.71 10.36
C ALA A 110 -7.25 10.71 10.57
#